data_AF-A0A3N5R249-F1
#
_entry.id   AF-A0A3N5R249-F1
#
_cell.length_a   1.000
_cell.length_b   1.000
_cell.length_c   1.000
_cell.angle_alpha   90.00
_cell.angle_beta   90.00
_cell.angle_gamma   90.00
#
_symmetry.space_group_name_H-M   'P 1'
#
loop_
_entity.id
_entity.type
_entity.pdbx_description
1 polymer ?
#
loop_
_entity_poly.entity_id
_entity_poly.type
_entity_poly.pdbx_seq_one_letter_code
_entity_poly.pdbx_strand_id
1 'polypeptide(L)'
;MKNISRTIIKSKIDFIFIIGYVIYSILFYAYVSMMEVPEYDSADYLVNARAWVTNEQLYSDIRPPMISWIIVGVWSLTGENWIIIKYLMPLFTLAAGLVLYKHLKEYKGSMFAFGVTALTLLNPYVFFWSTQILTEGLSLFFLVMTLYFCKSKNKNSALLAGIMLGLTFASRYPIAIQAFTIVIVEAII
;
A
#
# COMPACT_ATOMS: atom_id res chain seq x y z
N MET A 1 19.42 0.81 -35.29
CA MET A 1 19.35 -0.50 -34.61
C MET A 1 19.37 -0.44 -33.07
N LYS A 2 20.22 0.37 -32.40
CA LYS A 2 20.26 0.46 -30.92
C LYS A 2 18.91 0.84 -30.24
N ASN A 3 18.10 1.71 -30.85
CA ASN A 3 16.81 2.14 -30.27
C ASN A 3 15.69 1.09 -30.36
N ILE A 4 15.69 0.27 -31.42
CA ILE A 4 14.67 -0.79 -31.61
C ILE A 4 14.89 -1.91 -30.58
N SER A 5 16.14 -2.36 -30.41
CA SER A 5 16.50 -3.38 -29.41
C SER A 5 16.14 -2.94 -27.98
N ARG A 6 16.44 -1.69 -27.60
CA ARG A 6 16.08 -1.15 -26.27
C ARG A 6 14.57 -1.11 -26.04
N THR A 7 13.79 -0.77 -27.06
CA THR A 7 12.32 -0.70 -26.96
C THR A 7 11.72 -2.10 -26.82
N ILE A 8 12.22 -3.06 -27.59
CA ILE A 8 11.81 -4.48 -27.50
C ILE A 8 12.14 -5.06 -26.11
N ILE A 9 13.33 -4.78 -25.56
CA ILE A 9 13.72 -5.27 -24.22
C ILE A 9 12.81 -4.68 -23.13
N LYS A 10 12.49 -3.37 -23.18
CA LYS A 10 11.55 -2.74 -22.25
C LYS A 10 10.18 -3.41 -22.28
N SER A 11 9.64 -3.62 -23.48
CA SER A 11 8.35 -4.30 -23.67
C SER A 11 8.32 -5.72 -23.09
N LYS A 12 9.42 -6.48 -23.21
CA LYS A 12 9.51 -7.82 -22.64
C LYS A 12 9.51 -7.81 -21.10
N ILE A 13 10.25 -6.88 -20.48
CA ILE A 13 10.30 -6.77 -19.01
C ILE A 13 8.93 -6.34 -18.47
N ASP A 14 8.26 -5.40 -19.13
CA ASP A 14 6.92 -4.98 -18.75
C ASP A 14 5.93 -6.15 -18.81
N PHE A 15 6.01 -6.98 -19.84
CA PHE A 15 5.18 -8.18 -19.98
C PHE A 15 5.46 -9.22 -18.89
N ILE A 16 6.73 -9.50 -18.60
CA ILE A 16 7.14 -10.40 -17.51
C ILE A 16 6.65 -9.87 -16.16
N PHE A 17 6.79 -8.56 -15.92
CA PHE A 17 6.29 -7.92 -14.72
C PHE A 17 4.78 -8.11 -14.57
N ILE A 18 3.99 -7.83 -15.61
CA ILE A 18 2.53 -7.97 -15.56
C ILE A 18 2.12 -9.41 -15.26
N ILE A 19 2.70 -10.40 -15.96
CA ILE A 19 2.39 -11.82 -15.71
C ILE A 19 2.77 -12.20 -14.28
N GLY A 20 4.00 -11.90 -13.86
CA GLY A 20 4.48 -12.23 -12.54
C GLY A 20 3.66 -11.56 -11.44
N TYR A 21 3.24 -10.31 -11.67
CA TYR A 21 2.41 -9.55 -10.75
C TYR A 21 0.99 -10.13 -10.64
N VAL A 22 0.38 -10.56 -11.75
CA VAL A 22 -0.93 -11.24 -11.74
C VAL A 22 -0.84 -12.56 -10.98
N ILE A 23 0.17 -13.39 -11.28
CA ILE A 23 0.41 -14.66 -10.57
C ILE A 23 0.60 -14.40 -9.08
N TYR A 24 1.47 -13.46 -8.72
CA TYR A 24 1.71 -13.08 -7.34
C TYR A 24 0.42 -12.63 -6.65
N SER A 25 -0.39 -11.77 -7.29
CA SER A 25 -1.66 -11.31 -6.75
C SER A 25 -2.63 -12.46 -6.48
N ILE A 26 -2.75 -13.41 -7.41
CA ILE A 26 -3.59 -14.61 -7.24
C ILE A 26 -3.10 -15.43 -6.04
N LEU A 27 -1.80 -15.70 -5.95
CA LEU A 27 -1.22 -16.44 -4.83
C LEU A 27 -1.40 -15.71 -3.49
N PHE A 28 -1.29 -14.39 -3.51
CA PHE A 28 -1.45 -13.54 -2.33
C PHE A 28 -2.87 -13.61 -1.78
N TYR A 29 -3.87 -13.49 -2.67
CA TYR A 29 -5.28 -13.62 -2.31
C TYR A 29 -5.66 -15.06 -1.95
N ALA A 30 -5.06 -16.06 -2.60
CA ALA A 30 -5.25 -17.46 -2.22
C ALA A 30 -4.78 -17.70 -0.78
N TYR A 31 -3.64 -17.15 -0.37
CA TYR A 31 -3.16 -17.23 1.01
C TYR A 31 -4.13 -16.56 2.00
N VAL A 32 -4.61 -15.35 1.70
CA VAL A 32 -5.60 -14.63 2.54
C VAL A 32 -6.92 -15.39 2.65
N SER A 33 -7.33 -16.08 1.58
CA SER A 33 -8.55 -16.87 1.59
C SER A 33 -8.52 -18.01 2.62
N MET A 34 -7.35 -18.56 2.88
CA MET A 34 -7.12 -19.65 3.85
C MET A 34 -7.16 -19.18 5.32
N MET A 35 -7.19 -17.87 5.58
CA MET A 35 -7.30 -17.35 6.95
C MET A 35 -8.69 -17.54 7.52
N GLU A 36 -8.80 -18.36 8.56
CA GLU A 36 -10.07 -18.69 9.23
C GLU A 36 -10.39 -17.76 10.39
N VAL A 37 -9.37 -17.15 11.00
CA VAL A 37 -9.51 -16.24 12.14
C VAL A 37 -8.61 -15.02 11.94
N PRO A 38 -9.04 -13.83 12.41
CA PRO A 38 -8.17 -12.66 12.45
C PRO A 38 -7.04 -12.88 13.47
N GLU A 39 -5.87 -12.36 13.17
CA GLU A 39 -4.76 -12.26 14.12
C GLU A 39 -5.11 -11.28 15.27
N TYR A 40 -4.38 -11.33 16.39
CA TYR A 40 -4.67 -10.54 17.59
C TYR A 40 -4.75 -9.03 17.31
N ASP A 41 -3.73 -8.43 16.69
CA ASP A 41 -3.73 -7.01 16.33
C ASP A 41 -4.81 -6.67 15.29
N SER A 42 -5.16 -7.63 14.42
CA SER A 42 -6.30 -7.49 13.50
C SER A 42 -7.62 -7.32 14.25
N ALA A 43 -7.82 -8.06 15.34
CA ALA A 43 -9.02 -7.95 16.18
C ALA A 43 -9.12 -6.57 16.84
N ASP A 44 -8.01 -5.98 17.30
CA ASP A 44 -7.99 -4.63 17.89
C ASP A 44 -8.54 -3.56 16.92
N TYR A 45 -8.14 -3.62 15.64
CA TYR A 45 -8.63 -2.67 14.64
C TYR A 45 -10.12 -2.85 14.33
N LEU A 46 -10.62 -4.08 14.36
CA LEU A 46 -12.04 -4.40 14.19
C LEU A 46 -12.87 -3.92 15.38
N VAL A 47 -12.38 -4.11 16.61
CA VAL A 47 -13.04 -3.62 17.83
C VAL A 47 -13.07 -2.10 17.85
N ASN A 48 -11.95 -1.43 17.53
CA ASN A 48 -11.91 0.03 17.40
C ASN A 48 -12.89 0.51 16.30
N ALA A 49 -12.98 -0.18 15.17
CA ALA A 49 -13.94 0.14 14.11
C ALA A 49 -15.39 0.02 14.61
N ARG A 50 -15.72 -1.01 15.40
CA ARG A 50 -17.04 -1.13 16.02
C ARG A 50 -17.31 0.03 16.98
N ALA A 51 -16.34 0.37 17.84
CA ALA A 51 -16.45 1.47 18.79
C ALA A 51 -16.70 2.83 18.10
N TRP A 52 -16.10 3.07 16.93
CA TRP A 52 -16.41 4.25 16.10
C TRP A 52 -17.87 4.31 15.65
N VAL A 53 -18.51 3.16 15.38
CA VAL A 53 -19.93 3.08 14.96
C VAL A 53 -20.87 3.19 16.16
N THR A 54 -20.54 2.52 17.27
CA THR A 54 -21.37 2.46 18.48
C THR A 54 -21.17 3.66 19.41
N ASN A 55 -20.19 4.53 19.11
CA ASN A 55 -19.76 5.63 19.96
C ASN A 55 -19.33 5.15 21.37
N GLU A 56 -18.75 3.95 21.43
CA GLU A 56 -18.13 3.38 22.62
C GLU A 56 -16.66 3.82 22.74
N GLN A 57 -16.05 3.58 23.90
CA GLN A 57 -14.64 3.86 24.10
C GLN A 57 -13.77 2.96 23.20
N LEU A 58 -12.76 3.54 22.56
CA LEU A 58 -11.78 2.79 21.76
C LEU A 58 -10.96 1.86 22.67
N TYR A 59 -10.78 0.61 22.24
CA TYR A 59 -9.99 -0.38 22.97
C TYR A 59 -8.49 -0.04 22.94
N SER A 60 -8.00 0.39 21.78
CA SER A 60 -6.62 0.85 21.57
C SER A 60 -6.63 2.28 21.04
N ASP A 61 -6.91 3.25 21.90
CA ASP A 61 -7.10 4.67 21.58
C ASP A 61 -5.84 5.38 21.07
N ILE A 62 -4.65 4.88 21.41
CA ILE A 62 -3.38 5.39 20.90
C ILE A 62 -3.08 4.99 19.45
N ARG A 63 -3.75 3.97 18.90
CA ARG A 63 -3.46 3.48 17.55
C ARG A 63 -3.93 4.49 16.49
N PRO A 64 -3.20 4.66 15.37
CA PRO A 64 -3.66 5.51 14.28
C PRO A 64 -5.03 5.06 13.74
N PRO A 65 -5.98 5.98 13.50
CA PRO A 65 -7.38 5.61 13.27
C PRO A 65 -7.70 5.20 11.83
N MET A 66 -6.79 5.42 10.87
CA MET A 66 -7.11 5.32 9.44
C MET A 66 -7.67 3.95 9.04
N ILE A 67 -7.06 2.86 9.49
CA ILE A 67 -7.54 1.52 9.13
C ILE A 67 -8.93 1.26 9.72
N SER A 68 -9.19 1.67 10.97
CA SER A 68 -10.52 1.54 11.59
C SER A 68 -11.55 2.40 10.86
N TRP A 69 -11.21 3.61 10.43
CA TRP A 69 -12.12 4.44 9.61
C TRP A 69 -12.42 3.83 8.25
N ILE A 70 -11.44 3.22 7.59
CA ILE A 70 -11.65 2.48 6.34
C ILE A 70 -12.60 1.29 6.58
N ILE A 71 -12.40 0.55 7.68
CA ILE A 71 -13.27 -0.57 8.07
C ILE A 71 -14.71 -0.09 8.29
N VAL A 72 -14.90 0.99 9.05
CA VAL A 72 -16.21 1.64 9.26
C VAL A 72 -16.86 2.00 7.93
N GLY A 73 -16.10 2.59 7.00
CA GLY A 73 -16.58 2.93 5.67
C GLY A 73 -17.10 1.71 4.90
N VAL A 74 -16.40 0.58 4.94
CA VAL A 74 -16.85 -0.66 4.29
C VAL A 74 -18.07 -1.24 5.02
N TRP A 75 -18.03 -1.31 6.35
CA TRP A 75 -19.14 -1.83 7.16
C TRP A 75 -20.42 -1.00 7.04
N SER A 76 -20.32 0.28 6.71
CA SER A 76 -21.50 1.10 6.38
C SER A 76 -22.30 0.58 5.19
N LEU A 77 -21.66 -0.21 4.31
CA LEU A 77 -22.27 -0.81 3.12
C LEU A 77 -22.56 -2.31 3.29
N THR A 78 -21.70 -3.02 4.02
CA THR A 78 -21.74 -4.49 4.08
C THR A 78 -22.26 -5.04 5.40
N GLY A 79 -22.47 -4.18 6.40
CA GLY A 79 -22.55 -4.61 7.80
C GLY A 79 -21.20 -5.08 8.34
N GLU A 80 -21.17 -5.42 9.62
CA GLU A 80 -19.96 -5.90 10.29
C GLU A 80 -19.53 -7.27 9.76
N ASN A 81 -18.50 -7.28 8.92
CA ASN A 81 -18.01 -8.49 8.29
C ASN A 81 -16.50 -8.43 8.06
N TRP A 82 -15.72 -9.12 8.89
CA TRP A 82 -14.26 -9.13 8.78
C TRP A 82 -13.75 -9.93 7.58
N ILE A 83 -14.53 -10.89 7.04
CA ILE A 83 -14.17 -11.67 5.85
C ILE A 83 -14.03 -10.76 4.62
N ILE A 84 -14.83 -9.70 4.54
CA ILE A 84 -14.70 -8.70 3.47
C ILE A 84 -13.44 -7.84 3.71
N ILE A 85 -13.22 -7.44 4.96
CA ILE A 85 -12.08 -6.58 5.34
C ILE A 85 -10.73 -7.26 5.09
N LYS A 86 -10.58 -8.57 5.34
CA LYS A 86 -9.30 -9.25 5.12
C LYS A 86 -8.81 -9.16 3.68
N TYR A 87 -9.71 -9.07 2.70
CA TYR A 87 -9.35 -8.90 1.29
C TYR A 87 -8.99 -7.45 0.92
N LEU A 88 -9.30 -6.48 1.77
CA LEU A 88 -9.02 -5.08 1.52
C LEU A 88 -7.54 -4.74 1.75
N MET A 89 -6.88 -5.35 2.75
CA MET A 89 -5.48 -5.00 3.07
C MET A 89 -4.48 -5.36 1.97
N PRO A 90 -4.54 -6.56 1.35
CA PRO A 90 -3.64 -6.91 0.24
C PRO A 90 -3.78 -5.97 -0.95
N LEU A 91 -4.97 -5.40 -1.18
CA LEU A 91 -5.22 -4.44 -2.26
C LEU A 91 -4.29 -3.23 -2.16
N PHE A 92 -4.05 -2.71 -0.95
CA PHE A 92 -3.15 -1.57 -0.76
C PHE A 92 -1.70 -1.91 -1.08
N THR A 93 -1.20 -3.05 -0.60
CA THR A 93 0.17 -3.51 -0.91
C THR A 93 0.36 -3.75 -2.39
N LEU A 94 -0.61 -4.40 -3.02
CA LEU A 94 -0.62 -4.62 -4.46
C LEU A 94 -0.61 -3.28 -5.20
N ALA A 95 -1.50 -2.35 -4.87
CA ALA A 95 -1.54 -1.02 -5.47
C ALA A 95 -0.21 -0.28 -5.29
N ALA A 96 0.41 -0.37 -4.12
CA ALA A 96 1.72 0.21 -3.84
C ALA A 96 2.79 -0.34 -4.80
N GLY A 97 2.80 -1.66 -5.02
CA GLY A 97 3.69 -2.31 -5.97
C GLY A 97 3.53 -1.79 -7.41
N LEU A 98 2.30 -1.61 -7.89
CA LEU A 98 2.04 -1.07 -9.24
C LEU A 98 2.52 0.38 -9.38
N VAL A 99 2.21 1.22 -8.38
CA VAL A 99 2.63 2.62 -8.39
C VAL A 99 4.16 2.70 -8.32
N LEU A 100 4.80 1.91 -7.47
CA LEU A 100 6.25 1.85 -7.33
C LEU A 100 6.91 1.45 -8.66
N TYR A 101 6.42 0.38 -9.30
CA TYR A 101 6.93 -0.06 -10.59
C TYR A 101 6.79 1.02 -11.65
N LYS A 102 5.59 1.59 -11.80
CA LYS A 102 5.31 2.64 -12.78
C LYS A 102 6.22 3.85 -12.55
N HIS A 103 6.33 4.29 -11.31
CA HIS A 103 7.16 5.43 -10.92
C HIS A 103 8.63 5.18 -11.24
N LEU A 104 9.23 4.10 -10.72
CA LEU A 104 10.65 3.80 -10.93
C LEU A 104 10.99 3.56 -12.40
N LYS A 105 10.06 2.97 -13.16
CA LYS A 105 10.26 2.71 -14.60
C LYS A 105 10.47 4.00 -15.38
N GLU A 106 9.76 5.06 -15.03
CA GLU A 106 9.87 6.37 -15.70
C GLU A 106 11.27 6.98 -15.52
N TYR A 107 11.86 6.86 -14.32
CA TYR A 107 13.14 7.51 -14.00
C TYR A 107 14.38 6.62 -14.17
N LYS A 108 14.25 5.31 -13.97
CA LYS A 108 15.39 4.35 -13.90
C LYS A 108 15.27 3.18 -14.89
N GLY A 109 14.13 3.04 -15.57
CA GLY A 109 13.87 2.01 -16.58
C GLY A 109 13.27 0.71 -16.03
N SER A 110 12.67 -0.09 -16.91
CA SER A 110 11.86 -1.26 -16.55
C SER A 110 12.60 -2.33 -15.74
N MET A 111 13.89 -2.58 -16.00
CA MET A 111 14.65 -3.62 -15.27
C MET A 111 14.87 -3.24 -13.80
N PHE A 112 15.25 -1.99 -13.54
CA PHE A 112 15.44 -1.49 -12.19
C PHE A 112 14.10 -1.48 -11.43
N ALA A 113 13.05 -0.97 -12.08
CA ALA A 113 11.70 -0.95 -11.51
C ALA A 113 11.19 -2.36 -11.18
N PHE A 114 11.41 -3.34 -12.07
CA PHE A 114 11.06 -4.73 -11.86
C PHE A 114 11.79 -5.29 -10.64
N GLY A 115 13.13 -5.15 -10.58
CA GLY A 115 13.94 -5.68 -9.50
C GLY A 115 13.53 -5.11 -8.13
N VAL A 116 13.39 -3.80 -8.02
CA VAL A 116 12.98 -3.16 -6.75
C VAL A 116 11.58 -3.59 -6.35
N THR A 117 10.61 -3.54 -7.26
CA THR A 117 9.22 -3.91 -6.94
C THR A 117 9.10 -5.38 -6.55
N ALA A 118 9.76 -6.28 -7.28
CA ALA A 118 9.77 -7.71 -6.98
C ALA A 118 10.39 -7.99 -5.61
N LEU A 119 11.54 -7.39 -5.29
CA LEU A 119 12.19 -7.55 -3.98
C LEU A 119 11.34 -6.98 -2.84
N THR A 120 10.62 -5.88 -3.07
CA THR A 120 9.68 -5.33 -2.07
C THR A 120 8.50 -6.28 -1.83
N LEU A 121 7.83 -6.76 -2.88
CA LEU A 121 6.63 -7.60 -2.76
C LEU A 121 6.96 -9.04 -2.29
N LEU A 122 8.08 -9.60 -2.72
CA LEU A 122 8.52 -10.93 -2.32
C LEU A 122 9.22 -10.94 -0.95
N ASN A 123 9.41 -9.78 -0.32
CA ASN A 123 9.91 -9.73 1.04
C ASN A 123 8.91 -10.46 1.97
N PRO A 124 9.34 -11.46 2.74
CA PRO A 124 8.43 -12.29 3.54
C PRO A 124 7.69 -11.51 4.62
N TYR A 125 8.29 -10.45 5.17
CA TYR A 125 7.63 -9.58 6.15
C TYR A 125 6.57 -8.71 5.48
N VAL A 126 6.89 -8.11 4.33
CA VAL A 126 5.89 -7.34 3.56
C VAL A 126 4.73 -8.22 3.17
N PHE A 127 5.01 -9.43 2.66
CA PHE A 127 3.99 -10.41 2.32
C PHE A 127 3.12 -10.75 3.54
N PHE A 128 3.73 -11.29 4.60
CA PHE A 128 2.98 -11.77 5.75
C PHE A 128 2.15 -10.66 6.41
N TRP A 129 2.74 -9.52 6.75
CA TRP A 129 2.01 -8.47 7.46
C TRP A 129 0.96 -7.77 6.62
N SER A 130 1.10 -7.76 5.29
CA SER A 130 0.08 -7.21 4.38
C SER A 130 -1.14 -8.12 4.18
N THR A 131 -1.04 -9.40 4.58
CA THR A 131 -2.17 -10.34 4.51
C THR A 131 -3.13 -10.21 5.70
N GLN A 132 -2.64 -9.63 6.79
CA GLN A 132 -3.41 -9.42 8.01
C GLN A 132 -4.19 -8.10 7.92
N ILE A 133 -5.17 -7.89 8.81
CA ILE A 133 -5.91 -6.63 8.91
C ILE A 133 -5.05 -5.62 9.69
N LEU A 134 -3.94 -5.21 9.09
CA LEU A 134 -2.95 -4.34 9.69
C LEU A 134 -2.56 -3.17 8.77
N THR A 135 -1.75 -2.27 9.31
CA THR A 135 -1.41 -0.97 8.73
C THR A 135 -0.30 -1.01 7.67
N GLU A 136 0.40 -2.12 7.51
CA GLU A 136 1.63 -2.26 6.74
C GLU A 136 1.39 -1.97 5.26
N GLY A 137 0.42 -2.66 4.65
CA GLY A 137 0.07 -2.45 3.25
C GLY A 137 -0.48 -1.05 2.96
N LEU A 138 -1.33 -0.56 3.87
CA LEU A 138 -1.94 0.76 3.78
C LEU A 138 -0.90 1.89 3.88
N SER A 139 -0.01 1.82 4.88
CA SER A 139 1.05 2.82 5.07
C SER A 139 2.08 2.77 3.95
N LEU A 140 2.43 1.59 3.44
CA LEU A 140 3.29 1.43 2.27
C LEU A 140 2.67 2.10 1.03
N PHE A 141 1.37 1.90 0.80
CA PHE A 141 0.65 2.55 -0.31
C PHE A 141 0.74 4.07 -0.22
N PHE A 142 0.38 4.66 0.93
CA PHE A 142 0.45 6.12 1.08
C PHE A 142 1.88 6.66 1.02
N LEU A 143 2.87 5.93 1.52
CA LEU A 143 4.29 6.29 1.41
C LEU A 143 4.75 6.35 -0.05
N VAL A 144 4.43 5.31 -0.84
CA VAL A 144 4.78 5.26 -2.26
C VAL A 144 4.02 6.33 -3.05
N MET A 145 2.75 6.59 -2.71
CA MET A 145 1.98 7.68 -3.33
C MET A 145 2.54 9.07 -2.97
N THR A 146 3.06 9.25 -1.75
CA THR A 146 3.77 10.48 -1.34
C THR A 146 4.96 10.72 -2.26
N LEU A 147 5.84 9.71 -2.43
CA LEU A 147 6.97 9.78 -3.36
C LEU A 147 6.53 10.08 -4.79
N TYR A 148 5.50 9.37 -5.28
CA TYR A 148 4.96 9.54 -6.62
C TYR A 148 4.51 10.98 -6.89
N PHE A 149 3.79 11.58 -5.95
CA PHE A 149 3.31 12.95 -6.10
C PHE A 149 4.42 13.99 -5.90
N CYS A 150 5.36 13.80 -4.98
CA CYS A 150 6.52 14.70 -4.83
C CYS A 150 7.28 14.88 -6.16
N LYS A 151 7.44 13.80 -6.92
CA LYS A 151 8.15 13.81 -8.21
C LYS A 151 7.27 14.20 -9.41
N SER A 152 5.95 14.32 -9.23
CA SER A 152 5.01 14.59 -10.31
C SER A 152 5.01 16.07 -10.72
N LYS A 153 5.01 16.34 -12.03
CA LYS A 153 5.00 17.69 -12.61
C LYS A 153 3.63 18.39 -12.59
N ASN A 154 2.60 17.77 -12.01
CA ASN A 154 1.26 18.35 -11.97
C ASN A 154 1.18 19.47 -10.92
N LYS A 155 0.48 20.58 -11.21
CA LYS A 155 0.31 21.71 -10.29
C LYS A 155 -0.28 21.32 -8.93
N ASN A 156 -1.15 20.32 -8.90
CA ASN A 156 -1.78 19.84 -7.66
C ASN A 156 -0.96 18.76 -6.93
N SER A 157 0.20 18.37 -7.45
CA SER A 157 0.98 17.25 -6.91
C SER A 157 1.48 17.52 -5.50
N ALA A 158 1.88 18.75 -5.18
CA ALA A 158 2.35 19.13 -3.85
C ALA A 158 1.25 18.96 -2.78
N LEU A 159 0.03 19.40 -3.08
CA LEU A 159 -1.11 19.21 -2.18
C LEU A 159 -1.40 17.72 -1.99
N LEU A 160 -1.43 16.95 -3.08
CA LEU A 160 -1.68 15.51 -3.01
C LEU A 160 -0.57 14.78 -2.24
N ALA A 161 0.70 15.16 -2.40
CA ALA A 161 1.81 14.64 -1.61
C ALA A 161 1.62 14.93 -0.12
N GLY A 162 1.21 16.15 0.24
CA GLY A 162 0.89 16.53 1.62
C GLY A 162 -0.27 15.71 2.20
N ILE A 163 -1.34 15.50 1.41
CA ILE A 163 -2.46 14.64 1.81
C ILE A 163 -1.98 13.21 2.03
N MET A 164 -1.23 12.63 1.09
CA MET A 164 -0.71 11.27 1.21
C MET A 164 0.21 11.12 2.43
N LEU A 165 1.06 12.12 2.72
CA LEU A 165 1.89 12.14 3.93
C LEU A 165 1.02 12.13 5.19
N GLY A 166 -0.02 12.96 5.23
CA GLY A 166 -0.98 12.98 6.34
C GLY A 166 -1.68 11.62 6.52
N LEU A 167 -2.05 10.97 5.41
CA LEU A 167 -2.64 9.63 5.43
C LEU A 167 -1.62 8.56 5.87
N THR A 168 -0.34 8.68 5.51
CA THR A 168 0.73 7.81 6.04
C THR A 168 0.81 7.94 7.56
N PHE A 169 0.81 9.16 8.10
CA PHE A 169 0.82 9.41 9.54
C PHE A 169 -0.42 8.83 10.22
N ALA A 170 -1.61 9.08 9.68
CA ALA A 170 -2.87 8.55 10.19
C ALA A 170 -2.97 7.02 10.07
N SER A 171 -2.12 6.37 9.26
CA SER A 171 -2.05 4.92 9.14
C SER A 171 -1.02 4.29 10.08
N ARG A 172 0.19 4.87 10.19
CA ARG A 172 1.28 4.34 11.03
C ARG A 172 2.30 5.43 11.36
N TYR A 173 2.29 5.95 12.59
CA TYR A 173 3.13 7.09 12.98
C TYR A 173 4.62 6.92 12.67
N PRO A 174 5.28 5.78 12.94
CA PRO A 174 6.71 5.63 12.63
C PRO A 174 7.05 5.78 11.14
N ILE A 175 6.15 5.39 10.24
CA ILE A 175 6.37 5.46 8.79
C ILE A 175 6.25 6.89 8.28
N ALA A 176 5.57 7.77 9.02
CA ALA A 176 5.51 9.18 8.67
C ALA A 176 6.90 9.84 8.61
N ILE A 177 7.85 9.39 9.44
CA ILE A 177 9.24 9.89 9.41
C ILE A 177 9.85 9.67 8.01
N GLN A 178 9.58 8.51 7.41
CA GLN A 178 10.06 8.19 6.06
C GLN A 178 9.36 9.08 5.02
N ALA A 179 8.05 9.32 5.16
CA ALA A 179 7.30 10.22 4.29
C ALA A 179 7.79 11.67 4.37
N PHE A 180 8.03 12.19 5.59
CA PHE A 180 8.64 13.51 5.80
C PHE A 180 10.03 13.60 5.18
N THR A 181 10.85 12.57 5.35
CA THR A 181 12.19 12.52 4.76
C THR A 181 12.10 12.62 3.23
N ILE A 182 11.18 11.88 2.61
CA ILE A 182 10.93 11.96 1.16
C ILE A 182 10.57 13.39 0.78
N VAL A 183 9.59 14.02 1.43
CA VAL A 183 9.15 15.38 1.10
C VAL A 183 10.29 16.40 1.25
N ILE A 184 11.08 16.32 2.32
CA ILE A 184 12.20 17.24 2.58
C ILE A 184 13.29 17.07 1.52
N VAL A 185 13.70 15.84 1.23
CA VAL A 185 14.74 15.56 0.22
C VAL A 185 14.28 16.03 -1.16
N GLU A 186 13.03 15.75 -1.52
CA GLU A 186 12.44 16.14 -2.79
C GLU A 186 12.20 17.65 -2.92
N ALA A 187 12.10 18.39 -1.82
CA ALA A 187 12.03 19.85 -1.84
C ALA A 187 13.40 20.52 -2.07
N ILE A 188 14.50 19.81 -1.82
CA ILE A 188 15.87 20.34 -1.93
C ILE A 188 16.50 20.04 -3.30
N ILE A 189 16.08 18.96 -3.97
CA ILE A 189 16.61 18.48 -5.26
C ILE A 189 15.80 19.06 -6.43
#